data_AF-A0A7K3WD94-F1
#
_entry.id   AF-A0A7K3WD94-F1
#
_cell.length_a   1.000
_cell.length_b   1.000
_cell.length_c   1.000
_cell.angle_alpha   90.00
_cell.angle_beta   90.00
_cell.angle_gamma   90.00
#
_symmetry.space_group_name_H-M   'P 1'
#
loop_
_entity.id
_entity.type
_entity.pdbx_description
1 polymer ?
#
loop_
_entity_poly.entity_id
_entity_poly.type
_entity_poly.pdbx_seq_one_letter_code
_entity_poly.pdbx_strand_id
1 'polypeptide(L)'
;MTEDRPAQSLFEAVAAGDADAVRAAVAAGDSPAVRDGDDWSPLDHAAGRGDAQIVRILLDAGADPAAEGREQRSAYRIALAAGHVDAARVLRAALEAADPATAAQHQWRPYCRAYPIGRLRAAPGWRDDAADLDDAAIVFVHDDLTVTRDMWRDEDVLYADVSAEWTSFCAEQLGFAVPDDFDLVPDQKSGVI
;
A
#
# COMPACT_ATOMS: atom_id res chain seq x y z
N MET A 1 -35.05 -16.34 33.82
CA MET A 1 -34.26 -15.09 33.77
C MET A 1 -33.08 -15.37 32.87
N THR A 2 -33.25 -15.19 31.57
CA THR A 2 -32.13 -15.16 30.62
C THR A 2 -31.44 -13.82 30.83
N GLU A 3 -30.19 -13.86 31.27
CA GLU A 3 -29.36 -12.65 31.40
C GLU A 3 -29.33 -11.93 30.06
N ASP A 4 -29.95 -10.76 30.03
CA ASP A 4 -29.81 -9.74 29.00
C ASP A 4 -28.38 -9.19 29.12
N ARG A 5 -27.40 -9.99 28.68
CA ARG A 5 -26.05 -9.48 28.47
C ARG A 5 -26.22 -8.43 27.36
N PRO A 6 -25.87 -7.15 27.58
CA PRO A 6 -25.90 -6.18 26.50
C PRO A 6 -25.11 -6.79 25.36
N ALA A 7 -25.72 -6.91 24.18
CA ALA A 7 -25.04 -7.44 23.02
C ALA A 7 -23.75 -6.62 22.85
N GLN A 8 -22.61 -7.28 23.07
CA GLN A 8 -21.30 -6.63 23.00
C GLN A 8 -21.16 -6.06 21.60
N SER A 9 -20.94 -4.75 21.50
CA SER A 9 -20.85 -4.08 20.21
C SER A 9 -19.69 -4.64 19.40
N LEU A 10 -19.82 -4.73 18.07
CA LEU A 10 -18.72 -5.10 17.19
C LEU A 10 -17.42 -4.32 17.50
N PHE A 11 -17.54 -3.02 17.83
CA PHE A 11 -16.38 -2.21 18.22
C PHE A 11 -15.73 -2.67 19.53
N GLU A 12 -16.52 -3.06 20.53
CA GLU A 12 -16.00 -3.55 21.82
C GLU A 12 -15.29 -4.89 21.63
N ALA A 13 -15.83 -5.77 20.78
CA ALA A 13 -15.20 -7.04 20.43
C ALA A 13 -13.86 -6.86 19.69
N VAL A 14 -13.81 -5.93 18.73
CA VAL A 14 -12.55 -5.58 18.04
C VAL A 14 -11.56 -4.93 18.99
N ALA A 15 -12.00 -3.99 19.83
CA ALA A 15 -11.14 -3.33 20.82
C ALA A 15 -10.59 -4.31 21.87
N ALA A 16 -11.34 -5.36 22.20
CA ALA A 16 -10.91 -6.43 23.09
C ALA A 16 -9.95 -7.43 22.41
N GLY A 17 -9.87 -7.45 21.08
CA GLY A 17 -9.13 -8.48 20.35
C GLY A 17 -9.80 -9.86 20.39
N ASP A 18 -11.10 -9.91 20.70
CA ASP A 18 -11.84 -11.17 20.85
C ASP A 18 -12.46 -11.59 19.51
N ALA A 19 -11.73 -12.44 18.79
CA ALA A 19 -12.16 -12.95 17.50
C ALA A 19 -13.49 -13.73 17.55
N ASP A 20 -13.80 -14.40 18.65
CA ASP A 20 -15.06 -15.15 18.77
C ASP A 20 -16.23 -14.21 19.03
N ALA A 21 -16.04 -13.17 19.84
CA ALA A 21 -17.03 -12.11 20.01
C ALA A 21 -17.25 -11.33 18.72
N VAL A 22 -16.21 -11.06 17.91
CA VAL A 22 -16.34 -10.42 16.60
C VAL A 22 -17.20 -11.27 15.66
N ARG A 23 -16.94 -12.59 15.59
CA ARG A 23 -17.77 -13.52 14.79
C ARG A 23 -19.21 -13.53 15.26
N ALA A 24 -19.43 -13.55 16.57
CA ALA A 24 -20.78 -13.54 17.14
C ALA A 24 -21.54 -12.25 16.81
N ALA A 25 -20.89 -11.09 16.91
CA ALA A 25 -21.47 -9.78 16.59
C ALA A 25 -21.84 -9.68 15.10
N VAL A 26 -20.93 -10.04 14.20
CA VAL A 26 -21.21 -10.09 12.75
C VAL A 26 -22.35 -11.07 12.44
N ALA A 27 -22.34 -12.26 13.04
CA ALA A 27 -23.41 -13.25 12.85
C ALA A 27 -24.77 -12.79 13.40
N ALA A 28 -24.78 -11.90 14.39
CA ALA A 28 -25.99 -11.27 14.92
C ALA A 28 -26.54 -10.16 14.00
N GLY A 29 -25.82 -9.80 12.93
CA GLY A 29 -26.22 -8.79 11.95
C GLY A 29 -25.54 -7.44 12.10
N ASP A 30 -24.54 -7.31 12.98
CA ASP A 30 -23.75 -6.08 13.05
C ASP A 30 -23.00 -5.87 11.73
N SER A 31 -23.18 -4.68 11.14
CA SER A 31 -22.52 -4.35 9.88
C SER A 31 -21.03 -4.08 10.11
N PRO A 32 -20.11 -4.68 9.34
CA PRO A 32 -18.69 -4.37 9.42
C PRO A 32 -18.34 -2.99 8.85
N ALA A 33 -19.30 -2.32 8.20
CA ALA A 33 -19.13 -0.97 7.62
C ALA A 33 -19.52 0.16 8.58
N VAL A 34 -19.89 -0.15 9.83
CA VAL A 34 -20.17 0.87 10.85
C VAL A 34 -18.95 1.74 11.10
N ARG A 35 -19.19 2.99 11.51
CA ARG A 35 -18.12 3.94 11.87
C ARG A 35 -18.38 4.50 13.26
N ASP A 36 -17.30 4.71 14.01
CA ASP A 36 -17.36 5.34 15.32
C ASP A 36 -17.35 6.88 15.21
N GLY A 37 -17.28 7.56 16.37
CA GLY A 37 -17.28 9.02 16.43
C GLY A 37 -16.02 9.69 15.86
N ASP A 38 -14.96 8.92 15.61
CA ASP A 38 -13.71 9.37 14.99
C ASP A 38 -13.62 9.00 13.50
N ASP A 39 -14.71 8.48 12.91
CA ASP A 39 -14.80 8.01 11.53
C ASP A 39 -13.92 6.76 11.26
N TRP A 40 -13.71 5.93 12.29
CA TRP A 40 -12.99 4.65 12.17
C TRP A 40 -13.97 3.49 12.02
N SER A 41 -13.68 2.58 11.10
CA SER A 41 -14.38 1.32 10.94
C SER A 41 -13.81 0.23 11.87
N PRO A 42 -14.56 -0.86 12.13
CA PRO A 42 -14.04 -2.06 12.77
C PRO A 42 -12.75 -2.57 12.11
N LEU A 43 -12.64 -2.45 10.78
CA LEU A 43 -11.46 -2.87 10.03
C LEU A 43 -10.25 -1.98 10.31
N ASP A 44 -10.44 -0.66 10.45
CA ASP A 44 -9.39 0.29 10.81
C ASP A 44 -8.84 0.03 12.22
N HIS A 45 -9.73 -0.25 13.18
CA HIS A 45 -9.34 -0.65 14.54
C HIS A 45 -8.54 -1.95 14.55
N ALA A 46 -9.01 -2.98 13.84
CA ALA A 46 -8.30 -4.25 13.73
C ALA A 46 -6.92 -4.09 13.06
N ALA A 47 -6.83 -3.23 12.03
CA ALA A 47 -5.59 -2.92 11.34
C ALA A 47 -4.59 -2.16 12.22
N GLY A 48 -5.04 -1.15 12.96
CA GLY A 48 -4.21 -0.36 13.88
C GLY A 48 -3.69 -1.15 15.08
N ARG A 49 -4.31 -2.30 15.39
CA ARG A 49 -3.86 -3.24 16.41
C ARG A 49 -2.96 -4.35 15.86
N GLY A 50 -2.98 -4.56 14.55
CA GLY A 50 -2.29 -5.66 13.89
C GLY A 50 -2.96 -7.03 14.06
N ASP A 51 -4.24 -7.06 14.42
CA ASP A 51 -5.00 -8.29 14.67
C ASP A 51 -5.41 -8.94 13.34
N ALA A 52 -4.45 -9.56 12.65
CA ALA A 52 -4.64 -10.16 11.32
C ALA A 52 -5.78 -11.20 11.28
N GLN A 53 -6.07 -11.86 12.40
CA GLN A 53 -7.21 -12.78 12.51
C GLN A 53 -8.56 -12.04 12.46
N ILE A 54 -8.69 -10.92 13.18
CA ILE A 54 -9.91 -10.10 13.19
C ILE A 54 -10.09 -9.41 11.84
N VAL A 55 -9.01 -8.93 11.24
CA VAL A 55 -9.01 -8.40 9.88
C VAL A 55 -9.62 -9.42 8.90
N ARG A 56 -9.19 -10.68 8.92
CA ARG A 56 -9.77 -11.73 8.07
C ARG A 56 -11.26 -11.92 8.32
N ILE A 57 -11.69 -11.98 9.58
CA ILE A 57 -13.11 -12.15 9.94
C ILE A 57 -13.96 -11.01 9.40
N LEU A 58 -13.49 -9.77 9.52
CA LEU A 58 -14.20 -8.59 9.04
C LEU A 58 -14.26 -8.56 7.50
N LEU A 59 -13.18 -8.93 6.82
CA LEU A 59 -13.17 -9.05 5.35
C LEU A 59 -14.11 -10.16 4.86
N ASP A 60 -14.10 -11.33 5.52
CA ASP A 60 -15.03 -12.43 5.23
C ASP A 60 -16.50 -12.03 5.48
N ALA A 61 -16.73 -11.09 6.38
CA ALA A 61 -18.03 -10.49 6.66
C ALA A 61 -18.47 -9.43 5.63
N GLY A 62 -17.63 -9.13 4.63
CA GLY A 62 -17.90 -8.12 3.60
C GLY A 62 -17.46 -6.70 3.95
N ALA A 63 -16.53 -6.52 4.89
CA ALA A 63 -15.87 -5.23 5.05
C ALA A 63 -15.14 -4.85 3.75
N ASP A 64 -15.31 -3.61 3.30
CA ASP A 64 -14.59 -3.10 2.14
C ASP A 64 -13.13 -2.75 2.51
N PRO A 65 -12.12 -3.47 1.99
CA PRO A 65 -10.71 -3.19 2.28
C PRO A 65 -10.24 -1.84 1.72
N ALA A 66 -10.96 -1.28 0.75
CA ALA A 66 -10.66 0.00 0.10
C ALA A 66 -11.40 1.18 0.76
N ALA A 67 -12.23 0.93 1.78
CA ALA A 67 -12.90 1.99 2.49
C ALA A 67 -11.87 2.88 3.21
N GLU A 68 -11.97 4.20 2.97
CA GLU A 68 -11.13 5.18 3.65
C GLU A 68 -11.86 5.77 4.85
N GLY A 69 -11.22 5.68 6.01
CA GLY A 69 -11.69 6.30 7.25
C GLY A 69 -11.17 7.73 7.39
N ARG A 70 -10.95 8.13 8.64
CA ARG A 70 -10.29 9.37 9.02
C ARG A 70 -9.00 9.61 8.21
N GLU A 71 -8.80 10.86 7.80
CA GLU A 71 -7.61 11.32 7.05
C GLU A 71 -7.40 10.62 5.68
N GLN A 72 -8.46 10.08 5.07
CA GLN A 72 -8.36 9.37 3.78
C GLN A 72 -7.37 8.19 3.86
N ARG A 73 -7.31 7.54 5.03
CA ARG A 73 -6.49 6.36 5.26
C ARG A 73 -7.36 5.11 5.19
N SER A 74 -6.96 4.17 4.34
CA SER A 74 -7.50 2.81 4.37
C SER A 74 -6.89 2.01 5.52
N ALA A 75 -7.57 0.95 5.93
CA ALA A 75 -7.05 0.00 6.91
C ALA A 75 -5.63 -0.51 6.57
N TYR A 76 -5.32 -0.71 5.28
CA TYR A 76 -3.98 -1.10 4.83
C TYR A 76 -2.91 -0.05 5.21
N ARG A 77 -3.18 1.23 4.95
CA ARG A 77 -2.26 2.33 5.32
C ARG A 77 -2.09 2.45 6.82
N ILE A 78 -3.15 2.21 7.59
CA ILE A 78 -3.10 2.20 9.06
C ILE A 78 -2.18 1.08 9.56
N ALA A 79 -2.33 -0.14 9.04
CA ALA A 79 -1.49 -1.28 9.41
C ALA A 79 -0.01 -1.05 9.05
N LEU A 80 0.29 -0.48 7.87
CA LEU A 80 1.66 -0.13 7.47
C LEU A 80 2.27 0.94 8.39
N ALA A 81 1.54 2.02 8.67
CA ALA A 81 2.01 3.10 9.53
C ALA A 81 2.28 2.63 10.97
N ALA A 82 1.52 1.65 11.45
CA ALA A 82 1.71 1.01 12.75
C ALA A 82 2.77 -0.12 12.74
N GLY A 83 3.29 -0.49 11.57
CA GLY A 83 4.28 -1.56 11.42
C GLY A 83 3.72 -2.99 11.55
N HIS A 84 2.40 -3.16 11.41
CA HIS A 84 1.72 -4.44 11.53
C HIS A 84 1.70 -5.20 10.21
N VAL A 85 2.87 -5.74 9.84
CA VAL A 85 3.12 -6.39 8.55
C VAL A 85 2.11 -7.51 8.23
N ASP A 86 1.76 -8.36 9.20
CA ASP A 86 0.87 -9.49 8.94
C ASP A 86 -0.57 -9.05 8.64
N ALA A 87 -1.08 -8.03 9.34
CA ALA A 87 -2.37 -7.43 9.04
C ALA A 87 -2.34 -6.71 7.68
N ALA A 88 -1.28 -5.95 7.40
CA ALA A 88 -1.08 -5.26 6.14
C ALA A 88 -1.00 -6.24 4.95
N ARG A 89 -0.36 -7.41 5.09
CA ARG A 89 -0.37 -8.47 4.06
C ARG A 89 -1.77 -8.98 3.74
N VAL A 90 -2.58 -9.23 4.76
CA VAL A 90 -3.97 -9.67 4.57
C VAL A 90 -4.78 -8.60 3.85
N LEU A 91 -4.63 -7.34 4.25
CA LEU A 91 -5.34 -6.21 3.65
C LEU A 91 -4.91 -5.97 2.19
N ARG A 92 -3.61 -6.07 1.89
CA ARG A 92 -3.10 -5.97 0.52
C ARG A 92 -3.69 -7.05 -0.39
N ALA A 93 -3.70 -8.31 0.07
CA ALA A 93 -4.28 -9.39 -0.70
C ALA A 93 -5.79 -9.19 -0.94
N ALA A 94 -6.50 -8.63 0.04
CA ALA A 94 -7.92 -8.30 -0.10
C ALA A 94 -8.15 -7.15 -1.09
N LEU A 95 -7.31 -6.11 -1.07
CA LEU A 95 -7.34 -4.99 -2.03
C LEU A 95 -7.09 -5.48 -3.47
N GLU A 96 -6.09 -6.34 -3.66
CA GLU A 96 -5.77 -6.93 -4.97
C GLU A 96 -6.91 -7.81 -5.52
N ALA A 97 -7.67 -8.46 -4.63
CA ALA A 97 -8.83 -9.26 -4.99
C ALA A 97 -10.10 -8.43 -5.28
N ALA A 98 -10.20 -7.19 -4.76
CA ALA A 98 -11.40 -6.36 -4.77
C ALA A 98 -11.62 -5.51 -6.05
N ASP A 99 -11.19 -6.01 -7.22
CA ASP A 99 -11.28 -5.38 -8.57
C ASP A 99 -10.10 -4.40 -8.89
N PRO A 100 -9.49 -4.45 -10.10
CA PRO A 100 -8.33 -3.63 -10.45
C PRO A 100 -8.64 -2.13 -10.55
N ALA A 101 -9.90 -1.76 -10.78
CA ALA A 101 -10.33 -0.37 -10.83
C ALA A 101 -10.27 0.34 -9.46
N THR A 102 -10.42 -0.42 -8.38
CA THR A 102 -10.32 0.05 -6.98
C THR A 102 -8.85 0.10 -6.53
N ALA A 103 -8.03 -0.86 -6.99
CA ALA A 103 -6.58 -0.88 -6.79
C ALA A 103 -5.89 0.33 -7.44
N ALA A 104 -6.34 0.75 -8.62
CA ALA A 104 -5.80 1.91 -9.34
C ALA A 104 -5.96 3.25 -8.59
N GLN A 105 -6.97 3.39 -7.72
CA GLN A 105 -7.17 4.58 -6.90
C GLN A 105 -6.28 4.59 -5.63
N HIS A 106 -5.87 3.41 -5.17
CA HIS A 106 -5.05 3.24 -3.96
C HIS A 106 -3.55 3.17 -4.24
N GLN A 107 -3.15 2.83 -5.47
CA GLN A 107 -1.77 2.73 -5.93
C GLN A 107 -1.29 4.03 -6.59
N TRP A 108 -1.10 5.14 -5.86
CA TRP A 108 -0.49 6.31 -6.52
C TRP A 108 0.41 7.13 -5.58
N ARG A 109 1.62 6.63 -5.38
CA ARG A 109 2.81 7.50 -5.33
C ARG A 109 3.69 7.05 -6.49
N PRO A 110 3.72 7.76 -7.63
CA PRO A 110 4.59 7.37 -8.73
C PRO A 110 6.01 7.32 -8.18
N TYR A 111 6.59 6.12 -8.13
CA TYR A 111 7.95 5.96 -7.63
C TYR A 111 8.88 6.33 -8.78
N CYS A 112 9.77 7.28 -8.52
CA CYS A 112 10.85 7.57 -9.42
C CYS A 112 12.17 7.64 -8.67
N ARG A 113 13.26 7.36 -9.38
CA ARG A 113 14.61 7.45 -8.84
C ARG A 113 15.50 8.27 -9.78
N ALA A 114 16.25 9.18 -9.17
CA ALA A 114 17.18 10.05 -9.86
C ALA A 114 18.45 9.29 -10.29
N TYR A 115 18.86 9.47 -11.54
CA TYR A 115 20.10 8.96 -12.09
C TYR A 115 20.77 10.02 -12.99
N PRO A 116 22.10 10.03 -13.08
CA PRO A 116 22.78 10.76 -14.16
C PRO A 116 22.43 10.16 -15.52
N ILE A 117 22.04 10.97 -16.49
CA ILE A 117 21.63 10.51 -17.83
C ILE A 117 22.75 9.73 -18.55
N GLY A 118 24.02 10.04 -18.26
CA GLY A 118 25.16 9.28 -18.79
C GLY A 118 25.14 7.80 -18.40
N ARG A 119 24.56 7.45 -17.24
CA ARG A 119 24.37 6.03 -16.85
C ARG A 119 23.30 5.34 -17.70
N LEU A 120 22.31 6.07 -18.18
CA LEU A 120 21.21 5.54 -18.97
C LEU A 120 21.62 5.38 -20.44
N ARG A 121 22.45 6.31 -20.95
CA ARG A 121 23.04 6.23 -22.30
C ARG A 121 23.93 5.01 -22.53
N ALA A 122 24.38 4.34 -21.46
CA ALA A 122 25.08 3.07 -21.55
C ALA A 122 24.17 1.88 -21.88
N ALA A 123 22.85 2.05 -21.82
CA ALA A 123 21.90 0.98 -22.08
C ALA A 123 21.83 0.61 -23.57
N PRO A 124 21.73 -0.68 -23.89
CA PRO A 124 21.54 -1.13 -25.28
C PRO A 124 20.27 -0.51 -25.89
N GLY A 125 20.41 0.10 -27.07
CA GLY A 125 19.26 0.66 -27.80
C GLY A 125 18.73 1.99 -27.26
N TRP A 126 19.39 2.59 -26.25
CA TRP A 126 19.01 3.90 -25.72
C TRP A 126 19.06 4.99 -26.80
N ARG A 127 17.98 5.77 -26.89
CA ARG A 127 17.85 6.94 -27.78
C ARG A 127 17.04 8.00 -27.04
N ASP A 128 17.71 9.08 -26.66
CA ASP A 128 17.08 10.27 -26.09
C ASP A 128 17.21 11.46 -27.05
N ASP A 129 16.23 12.37 -27.02
CA ASP A 129 16.28 13.64 -27.74
C ASP A 129 16.96 14.75 -26.91
N ALA A 130 17.60 14.41 -25.78
CA ALA A 130 18.18 15.34 -24.82
C ALA A 130 19.66 15.64 -25.10
N ALA A 131 19.98 15.98 -26.34
CA ALA A 131 21.33 16.37 -26.76
C ALA A 131 21.85 17.63 -26.04
N ASP A 132 20.95 18.41 -25.44
CA ASP A 132 21.26 19.56 -24.60
C ASP A 132 21.79 19.19 -23.20
N LEU A 133 21.58 17.95 -22.75
CA LEU A 133 21.98 17.48 -21.44
C LEU A 133 23.35 16.79 -21.48
N ASP A 134 24.25 17.22 -20.60
CA ASP A 134 25.51 16.53 -20.34
C ASP A 134 25.28 15.21 -19.58
N ASP A 135 26.28 14.34 -19.54
CA ASP A 135 26.17 13.01 -18.92
C ASP A 135 25.98 13.06 -17.39
N ALA A 136 26.23 14.20 -16.75
CA ALA A 136 26.03 14.39 -15.31
C ALA A 136 24.61 14.89 -14.97
N ALA A 137 23.84 15.37 -15.95
CA ALA A 137 22.48 15.84 -15.78
C ALA A 137 21.60 14.76 -15.15
N ILE A 138 20.81 15.16 -14.16
CA ILE A 138 19.95 14.24 -13.41
C ILE A 138 18.61 14.12 -14.12
N VAL A 139 18.18 12.88 -14.30
CA VAL A 139 16.89 12.50 -14.88
C VAL A 139 16.23 11.46 -13.98
N PHE A 140 14.93 11.25 -14.14
CA PHE A 140 14.13 10.40 -13.26
C PHE A 140 13.62 9.20 -14.02
N VAL A 141 13.98 8.00 -13.54
CA VAL A 141 13.41 6.72 -14.02
C VAL A 141 12.20 6.41 -13.15
N HIS A 142 11.04 6.25 -13.77
CA HIS A 142 9.76 5.93 -13.10
C HIS A 142 9.55 4.42 -12.96
N ASP A 143 8.58 4.04 -12.14
CA ASP A 143 8.17 2.64 -11.90
C ASP A 143 7.74 1.87 -13.17
N ASP A 144 7.23 2.58 -14.18
CA ASP A 144 6.90 2.06 -15.51
C ASP A 144 8.10 2.04 -16.46
N LEU A 145 9.29 2.40 -15.95
CA LEU A 145 10.56 2.49 -16.66
C LEU A 145 10.63 3.58 -17.74
N THR A 146 9.66 4.50 -17.77
CA THR A 146 9.81 5.75 -18.52
C THR A 146 10.84 6.65 -17.84
N VAL A 147 11.42 7.57 -18.61
CA VAL A 147 12.42 8.51 -18.11
C VAL A 147 11.99 9.93 -18.44
N THR A 148 12.01 10.82 -17.46
CA THR A 148 11.64 12.23 -17.59
C THR A 148 12.75 13.14 -17.07
N ARG A 149 12.70 14.42 -17.47
CA ARG A 149 13.59 15.46 -16.91
C ARG A 149 13.25 15.81 -15.47
N ASP A 150 11.97 15.75 -15.11
CA ASP A 150 11.46 16.13 -13.80
C ASP A 150 10.85 14.94 -13.03
N MET A 151 10.60 15.13 -11.74
CA MET A 151 10.03 14.10 -10.86
C MET A 151 8.56 13.74 -11.19
N TRP A 152 7.92 14.48 -12.09
CA TRP A 152 6.54 14.29 -12.49
C TRP A 152 6.47 13.34 -13.69
N ARG A 153 5.61 12.33 -13.59
CA ARG A 153 5.35 11.40 -14.69
C ARG A 153 4.71 12.16 -15.86
N ASP A 154 4.98 11.71 -17.08
CA ASP A 154 4.39 12.20 -18.34
C ASP A 154 4.76 13.64 -18.74
N GLU A 155 5.56 14.34 -17.91
CA GLU A 155 6.12 15.65 -18.21
C GLU A 155 7.58 15.52 -18.68
N ASP A 156 7.94 16.26 -19.73
CA ASP A 156 9.31 16.29 -20.29
C ASP A 156 9.95 14.91 -20.46
N VAL A 157 9.20 13.99 -21.06
CA VAL A 157 9.58 12.60 -21.29
C VAL A 157 10.78 12.52 -22.24
N LEU A 158 11.85 11.89 -21.78
CA LEU A 158 13.10 11.65 -22.51
C LEU A 158 13.13 10.26 -23.16
N TYR A 159 12.47 9.29 -22.54
CA TYR A 159 12.44 7.90 -23.00
C TYR A 159 11.14 7.22 -22.59
N ALA A 160 10.48 6.59 -23.56
CA ALA A 160 9.22 5.86 -23.35
C ALA A 160 9.19 4.47 -24.01
N ASP A 161 10.26 4.09 -24.72
CA ASP A 161 10.33 2.82 -25.46
C ASP A 161 10.81 1.68 -24.55
N VAL A 162 9.92 1.17 -23.68
CA VAL A 162 10.27 0.15 -22.69
C VAL A 162 10.46 -1.22 -23.36
N SER A 163 11.73 -1.56 -23.65
CA SER A 163 12.14 -2.86 -24.19
C SER A 163 12.54 -3.85 -23.09
N ALA A 164 12.61 -5.14 -23.42
CA ALA A 164 13.07 -6.16 -22.48
C ALA A 164 14.54 -5.94 -22.07
N GLU A 165 15.37 -5.49 -23.01
CA GLU A 165 16.77 -5.15 -22.78
C GLU A 165 16.90 -3.96 -21.81
N TRP A 166 16.05 -2.95 -21.96
CA TRP A 166 15.98 -1.80 -21.05
C TRP A 166 15.52 -2.22 -19.64
N THR A 167 14.49 -3.06 -19.55
CA THR A 167 14.03 -3.62 -18.27
C THR A 167 15.13 -4.37 -17.54
N SER A 168 15.86 -5.26 -18.24
CA SER A 168 17.02 -5.97 -17.67
C SER A 168 18.13 -5.00 -17.26
N PHE A 169 18.43 -3.99 -18.07
CA PHE A 169 19.44 -2.98 -17.75
C PHE A 169 19.08 -2.20 -16.47
N CYS A 170 17.83 -1.75 -16.34
CA CYS A 170 17.33 -1.06 -15.16
C CYS A 170 17.48 -1.93 -13.89
N ALA A 171 17.06 -3.18 -13.95
CA ALA A 171 17.15 -4.09 -12.81
C ALA A 171 18.60 -4.42 -12.43
N GLU A 172 19.44 -4.78 -13.42
CA GLU A 172 20.76 -5.37 -13.16
C GLU A 172 21.89 -4.34 -13.06
N GLN A 173 21.86 -3.28 -13.88
CA GLN A 173 22.94 -2.31 -13.98
C GLN A 173 22.66 -1.04 -13.17
N LEU A 174 21.42 -0.56 -13.19
CA LEU A 174 21.02 0.60 -12.38
C LEU A 174 20.67 0.20 -10.93
N GLY A 175 20.31 -1.07 -10.70
CA GLY A 175 19.75 -1.51 -9.43
C GLY A 175 18.43 -0.78 -9.15
N PHE A 176 17.66 -0.50 -10.21
CA PHE A 176 16.35 0.11 -10.11
C PHE A 176 15.33 -0.97 -9.72
N ALA A 177 14.68 -0.74 -8.60
CA ALA A 177 13.54 -1.51 -8.14
C ALA A 177 12.61 -0.54 -7.40
N VAL A 178 11.31 -0.69 -7.61
CA VAL A 178 10.31 -0.03 -6.79
C VAL A 178 10.30 -0.74 -5.43
N PRO A 179 10.59 -0.04 -4.31
CA PRO A 179 10.52 -0.64 -2.99
C PRO A 179 9.10 -1.17 -2.73
N ASP A 180 9.00 -2.37 -2.16
CA ASP A 180 7.72 -2.85 -1.65
C ASP A 180 7.37 -2.04 -0.39
N ASP A 181 6.09 -1.78 -0.13
CA ASP A 181 5.65 -1.04 1.05
C ASP A 181 6.21 -1.65 2.35
N PHE A 182 6.42 -2.97 2.39
CA PHE A 182 7.00 -3.66 3.54
C PHE A 182 8.49 -3.39 3.75
N ASP A 183 9.23 -3.03 2.70
CA ASP A 183 10.65 -2.67 2.80
C ASP A 183 10.84 -1.34 3.55
N LEU A 184 9.78 -0.52 3.60
CA LEU A 184 9.78 0.79 4.24
C LEU A 184 9.29 0.76 5.68
N VAL A 185 8.77 -0.39 6.15
CA VAL A 185 8.32 -0.56 7.53
C VAL A 185 9.54 -0.67 8.45
N PRO A 186 9.71 0.25 9.43
CA PRO A 186 10.87 0.21 10.32
C PRO A 186 10.91 -1.09 11.13
N ASP A 187 12.08 -1.71 11.18
CA ASP A 187 12.35 -2.95 11.89
C ASP A 187 11.97 -2.78 13.38
N GLN A 188 10.98 -3.52 13.87
CA GLN A 188 10.51 -3.44 15.26
C GLN A 188 11.58 -3.93 16.27
N LYS A 189 12.71 -4.48 15.79
CA LYS A 189 13.86 -4.93 16.59
C LYS A 189 14.92 -3.83 16.71
N SER A 190 14.56 -2.68 17.24
CA SER A 190 15.51 -1.74 17.84
C SER A 190 14.89 -1.04 19.06
N GLY A 191 14.16 -1.82 19.86
CA GLY A 191 13.85 -1.49 21.24
C GLY A 191 14.97 -1.95 22.17
N VAL A 192 16.16 -1.35 22.06
CA VAL A 192 17.16 -1.38 23.13
C VAL A 192 17.58 0.06 23.38
N ILE A 193 16.98 0.66 24.40
CA ILE A 193 17.56 1.78 25.16
C ILE A 193 17.37 1.44 26.63
#